data_AF-A0AAP0FYH0-F1
#
_entry.id   AF-A0AAP0FYH0-F1
#
_cell.length_a   1.000
_cell.length_b   1.000
_cell.length_c   1.000
_cell.angle_alpha   90.00
_cell.angle_beta   90.00
_cell.angle_gamma   90.00
#
_symmetry.space_group_name_H-M   'P 1'
#
loop_
_entity.id
_entity.type
_entity.pdbx_description
1 polymer ?
#
loop_
_entity_poly.entity_id
_entity_poly.type
_entity_poly.pdbx_seq_one_letter_code
_entity_poly.pdbx_strand_id
1 'polypeptide(L)'
;MAVPSGIAALLISSFLLLFFLSSPSSANEGNILVTGDVLASDSELSVDNAAFVMQSDCNLVLYKEGRGFQSNTSGSSTKCSLTLSDYGQLIIRDYQGSFIWSSKTRKHPQGQYAAVLQPDGEVGIYGPAVWSTPLLFSNEVKTAGVDVKSAAGVDEKISAAAGNSAPNLLLSSGVLNVGSKLASRDYALEVTKECGLRLTKSAHNNTVVWESPISSYSSSAAGENCFARLNFHGQLSILDDNYGQLWSTAAAAGEGKYVLAVKINGQATIYGPCIWTTAAE
;
A
#
# COMPACT_ATOMS: atom_id res chain seq x y z
N MET A 1 -9.20 29.52 -74.14
CA MET A 1 -9.73 29.74 -72.77
C MET A 1 -9.12 28.67 -71.89
N ALA A 2 -8.30 29.09 -70.92
CA ALA A 2 -7.45 28.22 -70.12
C ALA A 2 -8.23 27.60 -68.95
N VAL A 3 -7.91 26.35 -68.63
CA VAL A 3 -8.35 25.64 -67.42
C VAL A 3 -7.37 25.97 -66.30
N PRO A 4 -7.83 26.27 -65.07
CA PRO A 4 -7.02 26.05 -63.89
C PRO A 4 -7.57 24.92 -63.02
N SER A 5 -6.62 24.07 -62.64
CA SER A 5 -6.69 22.96 -61.71
C SER A 5 -6.87 23.48 -60.28
N GLY A 6 -7.69 22.80 -59.47
CA GLY A 6 -8.01 23.17 -58.09
C GLY A 6 -8.24 21.94 -57.21
N ILE A 7 -7.11 21.40 -56.75
CA ILE A 7 -6.82 20.41 -55.70
C ILE A 7 -7.98 20.15 -54.71
N ALA A 8 -8.38 18.87 -54.62
CA ALA A 8 -9.23 18.32 -53.56
C ALA A 8 -8.48 18.31 -52.22
N ALA A 9 -8.99 19.05 -51.23
CA ALA A 9 -8.51 19.00 -49.85
C ALA A 9 -9.32 17.96 -49.06
N LEU A 10 -8.66 16.87 -48.67
CA LEU A 10 -9.17 15.83 -47.78
C LEU A 10 -9.42 16.39 -46.37
N LEU A 11 -10.66 16.27 -45.90
CA LEU A 11 -11.01 16.43 -44.48
C LEU A 11 -10.60 15.17 -43.72
N ILE A 12 -9.40 15.17 -43.15
CA ILE A 12 -9.01 14.15 -42.16
C ILE A 12 -9.50 14.65 -40.80
N SER A 13 -10.61 14.06 -40.34
CA SER A 13 -11.16 14.21 -39.00
C SER A 13 -10.09 13.85 -37.96
N SER A 14 -9.51 14.87 -37.32
CA SER A 14 -8.56 14.73 -36.22
C SER A 14 -9.29 14.19 -34.99
N PHE A 15 -9.22 12.87 -34.79
CA PHE A 15 -9.60 12.22 -33.55
C PHE A 15 -8.50 12.56 -32.53
N LEU A 16 -8.66 13.68 -31.82
CA LEU A 16 -7.88 14.01 -30.63
C LEU A 16 -8.19 12.96 -29.56
N LEU A 17 -7.44 11.86 -29.58
CA LEU A 17 -7.26 10.99 -28.43
C LEU A 17 -6.68 11.84 -27.30
N LEU A 18 -7.55 12.29 -26.40
CA LEU A 18 -7.18 12.76 -25.08
C LEU A 18 -6.55 11.58 -24.35
N PHE A 19 -5.23 11.41 -24.50
CA PHE A 19 -4.42 10.72 -23.52
C PHE A 19 -4.56 11.54 -22.23
N PHE A 20 -5.48 11.13 -21.36
CA PHE A 20 -5.39 11.48 -19.95
C PHE A 20 -4.05 10.94 -19.47
N LEU A 21 -3.05 11.82 -19.40
CA LEU A 21 -1.84 11.57 -18.64
C LEU A 21 -2.30 11.49 -17.19
N SER A 22 -2.70 10.30 -16.75
CA SER A 22 -2.79 9.99 -15.33
C SER A 22 -1.45 10.38 -14.73
N SER A 23 -1.44 11.45 -13.94
CA SER A 23 -0.25 11.78 -13.17
C SER A 23 0.07 10.56 -12.31
N PRO A 24 1.32 10.12 -12.22
CA PRO A 24 1.65 8.97 -11.41
C PRO A 24 1.22 9.26 -9.97
N SER A 25 0.18 8.56 -9.52
CA SER A 25 -0.11 8.44 -8.10
C SER A 25 1.09 7.75 -7.47
N SER A 26 1.72 8.38 -6.49
CA SER A 26 2.84 7.78 -5.75
C SER A 26 2.35 6.83 -4.64
N ALA A 27 1.06 6.50 -4.60
CA ALA A 27 0.54 5.54 -3.63
C ALA A 27 1.30 4.21 -3.72
N ASN A 28 1.76 3.77 -2.55
CA ASN A 28 2.70 2.66 -2.40
C ASN A 28 2.12 1.31 -2.88
N GLU A 29 0.79 1.16 -2.87
CA GLU A 29 0.00 0.14 -3.58
C GLU A 29 -1.36 0.73 -3.93
N GLY A 30 -2.12 0.06 -4.81
CA GLY A 30 -3.48 0.48 -5.16
C GLY A 30 -4.41 0.64 -3.95
N ASN A 31 -4.07 0.14 -2.75
CA ASN A 31 -4.91 0.18 -1.55
C ASN A 31 -4.27 0.81 -0.31
N ILE A 32 -3.07 1.39 -0.41
CA ILE A 32 -2.35 1.98 0.74
C ILE A 32 -1.71 3.31 0.38
N LEU A 33 -1.85 4.28 1.30
CA LEU A 33 -1.18 5.57 1.29
C LEU A 33 -0.32 5.68 2.54
N VAL A 34 1.02 5.70 2.41
CA VAL A 34 1.91 5.85 3.56
C VAL A 34 2.35 7.31 3.75
N THR A 35 2.93 7.63 4.91
CA THR A 35 3.51 8.95 5.16
C THR A 35 4.51 9.32 4.06
N GLY A 36 4.30 10.49 3.44
CA GLY A 36 5.10 10.98 2.31
C GLY A 36 4.50 10.70 0.93
N ASP A 37 3.55 9.78 0.82
CA ASP A 37 2.81 9.55 -0.41
C ASP A 37 1.80 10.68 -0.67
N VAL A 38 1.43 10.84 -1.93
CA VAL A 38 0.41 11.78 -2.39
C VAL A 38 -0.60 11.02 -3.24
N LEU A 39 -1.87 11.08 -2.85
CA LEU A 39 -2.99 10.69 -3.71
C LEU A 39 -3.48 11.94 -4.43
N ALA A 40 -3.21 12.01 -5.73
CA ALA A 40 -3.53 13.16 -6.57
C ALA A 40 -5.04 13.26 -6.84
N SER A 41 -5.45 14.41 -7.38
CA SER A 41 -6.80 14.62 -7.92
C SER A 41 -7.18 13.50 -8.90
N ASP A 42 -8.42 13.04 -8.77
CA ASP A 42 -9.05 11.96 -9.53
C ASP A 42 -8.28 10.62 -9.47
N SER A 43 -7.44 10.45 -8.44
CA SER A 43 -6.80 9.18 -8.10
C SER A 43 -7.49 8.53 -6.91
N GLU A 44 -7.32 7.22 -6.77
CA GLU A 44 -8.00 6.43 -5.75
C GLU A 44 -7.09 5.40 -5.08
N LEU A 45 -7.49 4.98 -3.88
CA LEU A 45 -7.17 3.66 -3.36
C LEU A 45 -8.35 2.72 -3.67
N SER A 46 -8.13 1.47 -4.06
CA SER A 46 -9.17 0.50 -4.38
C SER A 46 -8.87 -0.92 -3.89
N VAL A 47 -9.92 -1.59 -3.43
CA VAL A 47 -9.95 -3.02 -3.03
C VAL A 47 -11.34 -3.56 -3.34
N ASP A 48 -11.43 -4.67 -4.08
CA ASP A 48 -12.68 -5.28 -4.51
C ASP A 48 -13.68 -4.23 -5.07
N ASN A 49 -14.83 -4.04 -4.41
CA ASN A 49 -15.89 -3.11 -4.79
C ASN A 49 -15.82 -1.76 -4.02
N ALA A 50 -14.72 -1.50 -3.31
CA ALA A 50 -14.52 -0.27 -2.55
C ALA A 50 -13.44 0.61 -3.20
N ALA A 51 -13.67 1.92 -3.21
CA ALA A 51 -12.75 2.93 -3.73
C ALA A 51 -12.74 4.18 -2.84
N PHE A 52 -11.56 4.63 -2.45
CA PHE A 52 -11.32 5.86 -1.70
C PHE A 52 -10.68 6.91 -2.60
N VAL A 53 -11.49 7.86 -3.08
CA VAL A 53 -11.21 8.72 -4.22
C VAL A 53 -11.01 10.16 -3.77
N MET A 54 -9.89 10.77 -4.18
CA MET A 54 -9.69 12.22 -4.06
C MET A 54 -10.26 12.90 -5.30
N GLN A 55 -11.48 13.41 -5.24
CA GLN A 55 -12.18 13.97 -6.42
C GLN A 55 -11.64 15.34 -6.84
N SER A 56 -11.82 15.69 -8.12
CA SER A 56 -11.44 16.97 -8.71
C SER A 56 -12.06 18.21 -8.08
N ASP A 57 -13.21 18.06 -7.43
CA ASP A 57 -13.91 19.12 -6.69
C ASP A 57 -13.43 19.27 -5.23
N CYS A 58 -12.33 18.60 -4.88
CA CYS A 58 -11.75 18.56 -3.55
C CYS A 58 -12.54 17.80 -2.49
N ASN A 59 -13.53 16.99 -2.88
CA ASN A 59 -14.18 16.05 -1.96
C ASN A 59 -13.42 14.72 -1.91
N LEU A 60 -13.09 14.25 -0.72
CA LEU A 60 -12.54 12.91 -0.50
C LEU A 60 -13.70 11.97 -0.17
N VAL A 61 -13.88 10.92 -0.97
CA VAL A 61 -15.07 10.04 -0.88
C VAL A 61 -14.65 8.58 -0.80
N LEU A 62 -15.26 7.84 0.12
CA LEU A 62 -15.23 6.38 0.15
C LEU A 62 -16.51 5.83 -0.47
N TYR A 63 -16.38 5.24 -1.66
CA TYR A 63 -17.39 4.41 -2.30
C TYR A 63 -17.23 2.97 -1.82
N LYS A 64 -18.31 2.39 -1.32
CA LYS A 64 -18.39 0.99 -0.88
C LYS A 64 -19.84 0.54 -0.86
N GLU A 65 -20.06 -0.76 -0.76
CA GLU A 65 -21.37 -1.29 -0.38
C GLU A 65 -21.75 -0.84 1.04
N GLY A 66 -23.00 -0.39 1.22
CA GLY A 66 -23.48 0.14 2.50
C GLY A 66 -23.13 1.61 2.71
N ARG A 67 -22.78 1.98 3.96
CA ARG A 67 -22.48 3.37 4.32
C ARG A 67 -21.06 3.73 3.90
N GLY A 68 -20.92 4.69 3.00
CA GLY A 68 -19.64 5.30 2.64
C GLY A 68 -19.18 6.41 3.59
N PHE A 69 -18.19 7.18 3.16
CA PHE A 69 -17.67 8.35 3.88
C PHE A 69 -17.43 9.50 2.89
N GLN A 70 -17.54 10.74 3.36
CA GLN A 70 -17.03 11.90 2.62
C GLN A 70 -16.49 12.99 3.55
N SER A 71 -15.49 13.74 3.09
CA SER A 71 -14.93 14.89 3.84
C SER A 71 -15.84 16.11 3.90
N ASN A 72 -16.90 16.15 3.07
CA ASN A 72 -17.82 17.29 2.91
C ASN A 72 -17.11 18.58 2.45
N THR A 73 -16.19 18.44 1.49
CA THR A 73 -15.38 19.55 0.95
C THR A 73 -15.61 19.79 -0.54
N SER A 74 -16.69 19.23 -1.09
CA SER A 74 -17.10 19.43 -2.49
C SER A 74 -17.19 20.92 -2.85
N GLY A 75 -16.51 21.29 -3.94
CA GLY A 75 -16.50 22.65 -4.48
C GLY A 75 -15.61 23.64 -3.72
N SER A 76 -14.80 23.19 -2.75
CA SER A 76 -13.96 24.10 -1.97
C SER A 76 -12.75 24.65 -2.75
N SER A 77 -12.26 23.91 -3.75
CA SER A 77 -11.18 24.31 -4.67
C SER A 77 -11.16 23.35 -5.88
N THR A 78 -10.04 23.26 -6.59
CA THR A 78 -9.82 22.26 -7.66
C THR A 78 -8.44 21.62 -7.55
N LYS A 79 -8.27 20.46 -8.20
CA LYS A 79 -6.97 19.75 -8.27
C LYS A 79 -6.35 19.49 -6.89
N CYS A 80 -7.19 19.13 -5.92
CA CYS A 80 -6.72 18.81 -4.58
C CYS A 80 -5.93 17.50 -4.55
N SER A 81 -5.06 17.40 -3.55
CA SER A 81 -4.36 16.17 -3.23
C SER A 81 -4.58 15.80 -1.77
N LEU A 82 -4.55 14.50 -1.51
CA LEU A 82 -4.60 13.91 -0.18
C LEU A 82 -3.21 13.40 0.19
N THR A 83 -2.78 13.73 1.40
CA THR A 83 -1.52 13.25 1.99
C THR A 83 -1.78 12.67 3.37
N LEU A 84 -0.92 11.76 3.82
CA LEU A 84 -0.89 11.26 5.19
C LEU A 84 0.28 11.91 5.94
N SER A 85 -0.04 12.66 7.01
CA SER A 85 0.98 13.31 7.82
C SER A 85 1.81 12.32 8.63
N ASP A 86 2.95 12.79 9.11
CA ASP A 86 3.80 12.09 10.09
C ASP A 86 3.22 12.12 11.52
N TYR A 87 1.98 12.59 11.69
CA TYR A 87 1.20 12.52 12.93
C TYR A 87 -0.08 11.68 12.77
N GLY A 88 -0.22 10.96 11.65
CA GLY A 88 -1.37 10.08 11.41
C GLY A 88 -2.66 10.84 11.10
N GLN A 89 -2.58 11.92 10.34
CA GLN A 89 -3.74 12.67 9.84
C GLN A 89 -3.79 12.63 8.33
N LEU A 90 -4.96 12.34 7.77
CA LEU A 90 -5.24 12.62 6.37
C LEU A 90 -5.39 14.12 6.22
N ILE A 91 -4.73 14.72 5.22
CA ILE A 91 -4.77 16.16 4.95
C ILE A 91 -5.07 16.38 3.47
N ILE A 92 -6.12 17.16 3.19
CA ILE A 92 -6.44 17.64 1.84
C ILE A 92 -5.87 19.03 1.67
N ARG A 93 -5.13 19.23 0.57
CA ARG A 93 -4.65 20.54 0.13
C ARG A 93 -5.01 20.77 -1.32
N ASP A 94 -5.20 22.03 -1.69
CA ASP A 94 -5.37 22.40 -3.10
C ASP A 94 -4.02 22.48 -3.84
N TYR A 95 -4.09 22.76 -5.14
CA TYR A 95 -2.92 22.89 -6.01
C TYR A 95 -1.95 24.02 -5.62
N GLN A 96 -2.37 24.98 -4.77
CA GLN A 96 -1.53 26.05 -4.24
C GLN A 96 -0.92 25.67 -2.88
N GLY A 97 -1.25 24.50 -2.34
CA GLY A 97 -0.82 24.03 -1.02
C GLY A 97 -1.69 24.54 0.13
N SER A 98 -2.80 25.22 -0.17
CA SER A 98 -3.74 25.73 0.85
C SER A 98 -4.42 24.56 1.55
N PHE A 99 -4.54 24.66 2.86
CA PHE A 99 -5.24 23.67 3.67
C PHE A 99 -6.75 23.69 3.38
N ILE A 100 -7.34 22.52 3.13
CA ILE A 100 -8.78 22.36 2.91
C ILE A 100 -9.42 21.60 4.08
N TRP A 101 -8.84 20.47 4.48
CA TRP A 101 -9.42 19.58 5.49
C TRP A 101 -8.39 18.64 6.10
N SER A 102 -8.69 18.14 7.29
CA SER A 102 -7.97 17.01 7.88
C SER A 102 -8.90 16.04 8.61
N SER A 103 -8.52 14.76 8.66
CA SER A 103 -9.21 13.78 9.50
C SER A 103 -9.08 14.14 10.99
N LYS A 104 -10.14 13.87 11.76
CA LYS A 104 -10.15 14.13 13.19
C LYS A 104 -9.46 13.00 13.93
N THR A 105 -8.14 13.09 14.05
CA THR A 105 -7.37 12.16 14.90
C THR A 105 -6.92 12.85 16.19
N ARG A 106 -6.65 12.05 17.23
CA ARG A 106 -6.04 12.57 18.47
C ARG A 106 -4.59 12.96 18.18
N LYS A 107 -3.94 13.68 19.11
CA LYS A 107 -2.49 13.90 19.00
C LYS A 107 -1.76 12.57 19.18
N HIS A 108 -1.14 12.08 18.11
CA HIS A 108 -0.28 10.91 18.10
C HIS A 108 1.20 11.33 17.97
N PRO A 109 2.17 10.50 18.38
CA PRO A 109 3.59 10.83 18.24
C PRO A 109 4.00 10.95 16.77
N GLN A 110 5.04 11.74 16.50
CA GLN A 110 5.61 11.81 15.15
C GLN A 110 6.15 10.44 14.71
N GLY A 111 5.91 10.03 13.47
CA GLY A 111 6.35 8.74 12.95
C GLY A 111 5.86 8.44 11.54
N GLN A 112 6.03 7.18 11.12
CA GLN A 112 5.54 6.67 9.85
C GLN A 112 4.18 6.02 10.04
N TYR A 113 3.20 6.41 9.22
CA TYR A 113 1.82 5.92 9.27
C TYR A 113 1.42 5.30 7.94
N ALA A 114 0.33 4.54 7.96
CA ALA A 114 -0.31 4.00 6.77
C ALA A 114 -1.82 4.19 6.84
N ALA A 115 -2.42 4.79 5.81
CA ALA A 115 -3.85 4.78 5.56
C ALA A 115 -4.12 3.63 4.58
N VAL A 116 -4.96 2.69 5.00
CA VAL A 116 -5.16 1.41 4.31
C VAL A 116 -6.63 1.25 4.01
N LEU A 117 -6.97 1.04 2.74
CA LEU A 117 -8.29 0.54 2.35
C LEU A 117 -8.29 -0.99 2.54
N GLN A 118 -9.13 -1.45 3.45
CA GLN A 118 -9.16 -2.84 3.88
C GLN A 118 -10.17 -3.66 3.04
N PRO A 119 -10.05 -5.00 3.06
CA PRO A 119 -11.03 -5.94 2.51
C PRO A 119 -12.51 -5.68 2.88
N ASP A 120 -12.78 -5.12 4.06
CA ASP A 120 -14.13 -4.81 4.53
C ASP A 120 -14.68 -3.48 3.95
N GLY A 121 -13.92 -2.85 3.05
CA GLY A 121 -14.22 -1.59 2.40
C GLY A 121 -14.02 -0.38 3.31
N GLU A 122 -13.48 -0.51 4.52
CA GLU A 122 -13.19 0.61 5.40
C GLU A 122 -11.76 1.09 5.26
N VAL A 123 -11.55 2.40 5.35
CA VAL A 123 -10.22 2.99 5.48
C VAL A 123 -9.85 3.05 6.96
N GLY A 124 -8.66 2.57 7.30
CA GLY A 124 -8.06 2.72 8.62
C GLY A 124 -6.70 3.40 8.55
N ILE A 125 -6.41 4.30 9.49
CA ILE A 125 -5.06 4.87 9.69
C ILE A 125 -4.38 4.09 10.81
N TYR A 126 -3.22 3.52 10.50
CA TYR A 126 -2.41 2.71 11.40
C TYR A 126 -1.06 3.38 11.64
N GLY A 127 -0.63 3.46 12.89
CA GLY A 127 0.75 3.81 13.20
C GLY A 127 0.99 4.27 14.64
N PRO A 128 2.26 4.61 14.96
CA PRO A 128 3.42 4.57 14.06
C PRO A 128 3.83 3.16 13.60
N ALA A 129 4.74 3.08 12.63
CA ALA A 129 5.42 1.83 12.28
C ALA A 129 6.20 1.27 13.48
N VAL A 130 6.03 -0.01 13.78
CA VAL A 130 6.65 -0.70 14.93
C VAL A 130 7.74 -1.70 14.53
N TRP A 131 7.72 -2.14 13.28
CA TRP A 131 8.73 -3.05 12.72
C TRP A 131 8.74 -2.95 11.20
N SER A 132 9.91 -3.12 10.58
CA SER A 132 10.06 -3.24 9.13
C SER A 132 11.19 -4.20 8.77
N THR A 133 11.09 -4.85 7.62
CA THR A 133 12.29 -5.41 6.96
C THR A 133 13.24 -4.29 6.53
N PRO A 134 14.54 -4.57 6.36
CA PRO A 134 15.48 -3.61 5.78
C PRO A 134 15.01 -3.11 4.41
N LEU A 135 15.34 -1.86 4.08
CA LEU A 135 15.17 -1.35 2.72
C LEU A 135 16.24 -1.94 1.82
N LEU A 136 15.85 -2.33 0.60
CA LEU A 136 16.77 -2.93 -0.39
C LEU A 136 17.88 -1.97 -0.84
N PHE A 137 17.72 -0.69 -0.55
CA PHE A 137 18.64 0.38 -0.91
C PHE A 137 19.04 1.25 0.28
N SER A 138 19.20 0.68 1.49
CA SER A 138 20.00 1.36 2.52
C SER A 138 21.48 1.07 2.30
N ASN A 139 22.02 1.54 1.16
CA ASN A 139 23.43 1.89 1.16
C ASN A 139 23.50 3.13 2.05
N GLU A 140 24.19 3.03 3.19
CA GLU A 140 24.80 4.22 3.77
C GLU A 140 25.64 4.88 2.67
N VAL A 141 25.09 5.93 2.04
CA VAL A 141 25.85 6.76 1.12
C VAL A 141 26.84 7.54 1.97
N LYS A 142 28.05 7.00 2.15
CA LYS A 142 29.24 7.84 2.20
C LYS A 142 29.42 8.40 0.79
N THR A 143 29.07 9.67 0.66
CA THR A 143 29.18 10.49 -0.53
C THR A 143 30.45 10.23 -1.35
N ALA A 144 30.27 9.74 -2.57
CA ALA A 144 31.05 10.12 -3.74
C ALA A 144 30.10 10.03 -4.95
N GLY A 145 29.88 11.17 -5.60
CA GLY A 145 28.74 11.41 -6.49
C GLY A 145 28.66 10.46 -7.68
N VAL A 146 27.43 10.00 -7.96
CA VAL A 146 27.00 9.46 -9.25
C VAL A 146 25.52 9.79 -9.42
N ASP A 147 25.19 10.51 -10.49
CA ASP A 147 23.83 10.88 -10.87
C ASP A 147 23.01 9.65 -11.27
N VAL A 148 21.85 9.44 -10.64
CA VAL A 148 20.90 8.38 -11.03
C VAL A 148 19.61 9.01 -11.55
N LYS A 149 19.35 8.85 -12.85
CA LYS A 149 18.04 9.11 -13.45
C LYS A 149 17.07 8.00 -13.06
N SER A 150 15.99 8.38 -12.40
CA SER A 150 14.86 7.52 -12.01
C SER A 150 14.20 6.91 -13.25
N ALA A 151 14.09 5.58 -13.31
CA ALA A 151 13.38 4.87 -14.36
C ALA A 151 11.87 4.82 -14.05
N ALA A 152 11.08 5.37 -14.96
CA ALA A 152 9.62 5.34 -14.97
C ALA A 152 9.07 3.93 -15.20
N GLY A 153 7.84 3.72 -14.72
CA GLY A 153 7.18 2.43 -14.55
C GLY A 153 6.86 1.64 -15.82
N VAL A 154 6.44 0.40 -15.57
CA VAL A 154 5.80 -0.47 -16.55
C VAL A 154 4.54 -1.02 -15.89
N ASP A 155 3.41 -0.78 -16.53
CA ASP A 155 2.09 -1.30 -16.15
C ASP A 155 2.04 -2.80 -16.47
N GLU A 156 1.88 -3.65 -15.45
CA GLU A 156 1.46 -5.03 -15.70
C GLU A 156 0.46 -5.50 -14.63
N LYS A 157 -0.72 -5.89 -15.14
CA LYS A 157 -1.88 -6.32 -14.38
C LYS A 157 -1.69 -7.79 -14.00
N ILE A 158 -1.21 -8.07 -12.78
CA ILE A 158 -1.03 -9.45 -12.29
C ILE A 158 -2.23 -9.85 -11.41
N SER A 159 -2.84 -10.97 -11.76
CA SER A 159 -3.99 -11.59 -11.10
C SER A 159 -3.67 -12.03 -9.67
N ALA A 160 -4.48 -11.55 -8.72
CA ALA A 160 -4.41 -11.92 -7.31
C ALA A 160 -4.81 -13.39 -7.09
N ALA A 161 -4.01 -14.11 -6.29
CA ALA A 161 -4.34 -15.43 -5.80
C ALA A 161 -5.41 -15.32 -4.69
N ALA A 162 -6.40 -16.20 -4.73
CA ALA A 162 -7.52 -16.25 -3.80
C ALA A 162 -7.05 -16.51 -2.35
N GLY A 163 -7.43 -15.64 -1.42
CA GLY A 163 -7.22 -15.84 0.02
C GLY A 163 -7.28 -14.59 0.90
N ASN A 164 -7.00 -13.40 0.36
CA ASN A 164 -7.20 -12.11 1.03
C ASN A 164 -7.61 -11.09 -0.04
N SER A 165 -8.76 -10.44 0.12
CA SER A 165 -9.26 -9.37 -0.77
C SER A 165 -8.27 -8.22 -1.00
N ALA A 166 -7.28 -8.05 -0.12
CA ALA A 166 -6.09 -7.25 -0.37
C ALA A 166 -4.86 -8.17 -0.35
N PRO A 167 -4.23 -8.47 -1.50
CA PRO A 167 -3.18 -9.47 -1.55
C PRO A 167 -1.90 -9.05 -0.82
N ASN A 168 -1.74 -7.79 -0.43
CA ASN A 168 -0.53 -7.23 0.19
C ASN A 168 -0.60 -7.03 1.72
N LEU A 169 -1.72 -7.39 2.37
CA LEU A 169 -1.96 -7.07 3.79
C LEU A 169 -2.17 -8.30 4.68
N LEU A 170 -1.73 -8.20 5.93
CA LEU A 170 -2.08 -9.11 7.02
C LEU A 170 -2.49 -8.30 8.26
N LEU A 171 -3.75 -8.42 8.67
CA LEU A 171 -4.33 -7.74 9.84
C LEU A 171 -4.09 -8.54 11.13
N SER A 172 -4.25 -7.93 12.32
CA SER A 172 -4.06 -8.57 13.65
C SER A 172 -4.88 -9.85 13.94
N SER A 173 -5.87 -10.18 13.11
CA SER A 173 -6.61 -11.45 13.20
C SER A 173 -6.26 -12.43 12.08
N GLY A 174 -5.45 -11.98 11.10
CA GLY A 174 -5.09 -12.74 9.93
C GLY A 174 -4.02 -13.78 10.22
N VAL A 175 -4.06 -14.85 9.44
CA VAL A 175 -3.08 -15.93 9.43
C VAL A 175 -2.58 -16.09 8.00
N LEU A 176 -1.27 -16.27 7.85
CA LEU A 176 -0.64 -16.61 6.58
C LEU A 176 -0.10 -18.04 6.68
N ASN A 177 -0.72 -18.98 5.97
CA ASN A 177 -0.29 -20.38 5.97
C ASN A 177 0.89 -20.60 5.02
N VAL A 178 1.60 -21.72 5.19
CA VAL A 178 2.63 -22.18 4.23
C VAL A 178 2.07 -22.19 2.80
N GLY A 179 2.84 -21.64 1.87
CA GLY A 179 2.46 -21.52 0.45
C GLY A 179 1.48 -20.39 0.12
N SER A 180 0.94 -19.69 1.13
CA SER A 180 0.23 -18.43 0.94
C SER A 180 1.23 -17.27 0.93
N LYS A 181 0.95 -16.23 0.14
CA LYS A 181 1.82 -15.07 0.01
C LYS A 181 1.05 -13.76 0.14
N LEU A 182 1.68 -12.79 0.77
CA LEU A 182 1.33 -11.39 0.61
C LEU A 182 2.13 -10.83 -0.57
N ALA A 183 1.51 -10.19 -1.54
CA ALA A 183 2.17 -9.72 -2.75
C ALA A 183 1.84 -8.27 -3.09
N SER A 184 2.85 -7.54 -3.54
CA SER A 184 2.81 -6.15 -3.96
C SER A 184 3.74 -5.98 -5.16
N ARG A 185 3.15 -5.82 -6.35
CA ARG A 185 3.84 -5.91 -7.65
C ARG A 185 4.82 -7.09 -7.75
N ASP A 186 6.13 -6.81 -7.80
CA ASP A 186 7.19 -7.80 -7.92
C ASP A 186 7.57 -8.44 -6.58
N TYR A 187 7.06 -7.94 -5.46
CA TYR A 187 7.47 -8.38 -4.13
C TYR A 187 6.46 -9.33 -3.52
N ALA A 188 6.95 -10.41 -2.91
CA ALA A 188 6.11 -11.38 -2.23
C ALA A 188 6.71 -11.80 -0.89
N LEU A 189 5.95 -11.68 0.19
CA LEU A 189 6.25 -12.22 1.52
C LEU A 189 5.48 -13.54 1.70
N GLU A 190 6.21 -14.63 1.93
CA GLU A 190 5.65 -15.98 2.02
C GLU A 190 6.16 -16.70 3.27
N VAL A 191 5.32 -17.58 3.83
CA VAL A 191 5.75 -18.58 4.82
C VAL A 191 6.32 -19.80 4.08
N THR A 192 7.60 -20.07 4.28
CA THR A 192 8.30 -21.17 3.60
C THR A 192 8.01 -22.52 4.24
N LYS A 193 8.36 -23.61 3.54
CA LYS A 193 8.23 -24.98 4.06
C LYS A 193 9.16 -25.28 5.23
N GLU A 194 10.21 -24.49 5.38
CA GLU A 194 11.16 -24.54 6.50
C GLU A 194 10.69 -23.70 7.69
N CYS A 195 9.43 -23.25 7.66
CA CYS A 195 8.80 -22.43 8.68
C CYS A 195 9.47 -21.08 8.91
N GLY A 196 10.06 -20.50 7.86
CA GLY A 196 10.54 -19.12 7.82
C GLY A 196 9.58 -18.17 7.12
N LEU A 197 9.81 -16.87 7.31
CA LEU A 197 9.27 -15.83 6.43
C LEU A 197 10.33 -15.44 5.41
N ARG A 198 9.94 -15.36 4.15
CA ARG A 198 10.82 -14.96 3.05
C ARG A 198 10.17 -13.87 2.22
N LEU A 199 10.87 -12.75 2.07
CA LEU A 199 10.51 -11.69 1.14
C LEU A 199 11.34 -11.88 -0.14
N THR A 200 10.66 -11.99 -1.29
CA THR A 200 11.28 -12.23 -2.59
C THR A 200 10.93 -11.13 -3.59
N LYS A 201 11.78 -10.94 -4.60
CA LYS A 201 11.53 -10.10 -5.78
C LYS A 201 11.46 -10.96 -7.06
N SER A 202 10.31 -10.94 -7.74
CA SER A 202 9.99 -11.76 -8.91
C SER A 202 10.81 -11.42 -10.15
N ALA A 203 11.16 -10.14 -10.36
CA ALA A 203 11.88 -9.66 -11.55
C ALA A 203 13.28 -10.30 -11.76
N HIS A 204 13.81 -11.04 -10.78
CA HIS A 204 15.11 -11.69 -10.84
C HIS A 204 15.07 -13.11 -10.25
N ASN A 205 14.32 -14.04 -10.87
CA ASN A 205 14.31 -15.45 -10.47
C ASN A 205 13.96 -15.66 -8.98
N ASN A 206 12.96 -14.92 -8.48
CA ASN A 206 12.59 -14.90 -7.05
C ASN A 206 13.78 -14.66 -6.10
N THR A 207 14.60 -13.64 -6.40
CA THR A 207 15.72 -13.26 -5.53
C THR A 207 15.21 -13.01 -4.11
N VAL A 208 15.81 -13.69 -3.14
CA VAL A 208 15.51 -13.49 -1.72
C VAL A 208 16.12 -12.16 -1.29
N VAL A 209 15.27 -11.27 -0.80
CA VAL A 209 15.70 -9.94 -0.36
C VAL A 209 15.72 -9.79 1.16
N TRP A 210 14.94 -10.61 1.86
CA TRP A 210 14.99 -10.74 3.31
C TRP A 210 14.44 -12.11 3.73
N GLU A 211 14.95 -12.63 4.83
CA GLU A 211 14.49 -13.88 5.42
C GLU A 211 14.51 -13.77 6.95
N SER A 212 13.54 -14.39 7.62
CA SER A 212 13.50 -14.43 9.09
C SER A 212 14.68 -15.25 9.62
N PRO A 213 15.38 -14.78 10.67
CA PRO A 213 16.47 -15.53 11.29
C PRO A 213 15.90 -16.69 12.12
N ILE A 214 15.68 -17.83 11.49
CA ILE A 214 15.26 -19.08 12.15
C ILE A 214 16.41 -20.06 12.10
N SER A 215 16.78 -20.61 13.26
CA SER A 215 17.72 -21.71 13.35
C SER A 215 17.05 -22.96 12.79
N SER A 216 17.35 -23.30 11.53
CA SER A 216 16.96 -24.51 10.80
C SER A 216 16.03 -25.44 11.58
N TYR A 217 14.72 -25.25 11.42
CA TYR A 217 13.74 -26.21 11.89
C TYR A 217 13.93 -27.48 11.06
N SER A 218 14.37 -28.57 11.71
CA SER A 218 14.54 -29.85 11.03
C SER A 218 13.15 -30.41 10.78
N SER A 219 12.65 -30.26 9.55
CA SER A 219 11.39 -30.83 9.04
C SER A 219 11.38 -32.37 8.97
N SER A 220 12.13 -33.04 9.86
CA SER A 220 12.22 -34.49 9.94
C SER A 220 10.98 -35.14 10.56
N ALA A 221 10.07 -34.36 11.17
CA ALA A 221 8.72 -34.81 11.48
C ALA A 221 7.79 -34.48 10.31
N ALA A 222 7.58 -35.47 9.43
CA ALA A 222 6.59 -35.41 8.37
C ALA A 222 5.19 -35.19 8.99
N GLY A 223 4.76 -33.93 9.13
CA GLY A 223 3.48 -33.57 9.74
C GLY A 223 3.43 -32.19 10.42
N GLU A 224 4.55 -31.50 10.60
CA GLU A 224 4.58 -30.17 11.23
C GLU A 224 4.31 -29.09 10.18
N ASN A 225 3.11 -28.51 10.19
CA ASN A 225 2.84 -27.25 9.50
C ASN A 225 3.10 -26.07 10.42
N CYS A 226 3.24 -24.91 9.81
CA CYS A 226 3.46 -23.66 10.49
C CYS A 226 2.71 -22.54 9.78
N PHE A 227 2.53 -21.43 10.48
CA PHE A 227 1.83 -20.29 9.95
C PHE A 227 2.34 -19.01 10.60
N ALA A 228 2.24 -17.91 9.84
CA ALA A 228 2.49 -16.58 10.37
C ALA A 228 1.20 -15.99 10.93
N ARG A 229 1.30 -15.27 12.04
CA ARG A 229 0.20 -14.51 12.61
C ARG A 229 0.70 -13.16 13.13
N LEU A 230 -0.03 -12.11 12.80
CA LEU A 230 0.11 -10.80 13.45
C LEU A 230 -0.90 -10.73 14.60
N ASN A 231 -0.50 -10.36 15.81
CA ASN A 231 -1.42 -10.24 16.94
C ASN A 231 -1.86 -8.79 17.21
N PHE A 232 -2.66 -8.59 18.26
CA PHE A 232 -3.15 -7.26 18.70
C PHE A 232 -2.11 -6.43 19.48
N HIS A 233 -0.87 -6.88 19.55
CA HIS A 233 0.27 -6.11 20.06
C HIS A 233 1.30 -5.85 18.96
N GLY A 234 0.94 -5.99 17.68
CA GLY A 234 1.85 -5.76 16.56
C GLY A 234 3.01 -6.75 16.48
N GLN A 235 2.92 -7.89 17.18
CA GLN A 235 3.91 -8.95 17.10
C GLN A 235 3.58 -9.89 15.95
N LEU A 236 4.49 -9.99 14.98
CA LEU A 236 4.43 -10.99 13.92
C LEU A 236 5.19 -12.22 14.39
N SER A 237 4.53 -13.37 14.40
CA SER A 237 5.11 -14.65 14.86
C SER A 237 4.93 -15.74 13.82
N ILE A 238 5.91 -16.64 13.72
CA ILE A 238 5.75 -17.94 13.10
C ILE A 238 5.52 -18.96 14.19
N LEU A 239 4.42 -19.69 14.07
CA LEU A 239 3.98 -20.70 15.02
C LEU A 239 3.91 -22.06 14.34
N ASP A 240 4.20 -23.12 15.08
CA ASP A 240 3.89 -24.49 14.67
C ASP A 240 2.40 -24.83 14.92
N ASP A 241 1.98 -26.03 14.51
CA ASP A 241 0.61 -26.54 14.68
C ASP A 241 0.13 -26.65 16.15
N ASN A 242 1.06 -26.68 17.11
CA ASN A 242 0.77 -26.67 18.55
C ASN A 242 0.80 -25.26 19.15
N TYR A 243 0.86 -24.21 18.31
CA TYR A 243 1.06 -22.81 18.71
C TYR A 243 2.40 -22.55 19.41
N GLY A 244 3.37 -23.46 19.26
CA GLY A 244 4.76 -23.24 19.67
C GLY A 244 5.38 -22.15 18.83
N GLN A 245 5.98 -21.15 19.48
CA GLN A 245 6.56 -20.01 18.79
C GLN A 245 7.95 -20.35 18.25
N LEU A 246 8.07 -20.43 16.93
CA LEU A 246 9.33 -20.69 16.23
C LEU A 246 10.16 -19.43 16.03
N TRP A 247 9.48 -18.30 15.76
CA TRP A 247 10.10 -16.99 15.60
C TRP A 247 9.08 -15.89 15.88
N SER A 248 9.54 -14.72 16.33
CA SER A 248 8.69 -13.54 16.43
C SER A 248 9.47 -12.25 16.33
N THR A 249 8.81 -11.18 15.88
CA THR A 249 9.26 -9.81 16.16
C THR A 249 9.07 -9.47 17.64
N ALA A 250 9.59 -8.32 18.07
CA ALA A 250 9.19 -7.75 19.36
C ALA A 250 7.71 -7.33 19.31
N ALA A 251 7.03 -7.44 20.45
CA ALA A 251 5.70 -6.86 20.61
C ALA A 251 5.81 -5.34 20.81
N ALA A 252 4.84 -4.60 20.28
CA ALA A 252 4.66 -3.19 20.55
C ALA A 252 4.11 -2.97 21.96
N ALA A 253 4.29 -1.76 22.51
CA ALA A 253 3.85 -1.43 23.86
C ALA A 253 2.32 -1.31 24.00
N GLY A 254 1.61 -0.95 22.92
CA GLY A 254 0.17 -0.78 22.91
C GLY A 254 -0.59 -2.03 22.47
N GLU A 255 -1.83 -2.17 22.92
CA GLU A 255 -2.79 -3.11 22.37
C GLU A 255 -3.69 -2.40 21.34
N GLY A 256 -4.06 -3.08 20.26
CA GLY A 256 -4.99 -2.59 19.25
C GLY A 256 -4.92 -3.36 17.94
N LYS A 257 -5.60 -2.87 16.90
CA LYS A 257 -5.51 -3.45 15.56
C LYS A 257 -4.23 -2.98 14.87
N TYR A 258 -3.43 -3.89 14.34
CA TYR A 258 -2.22 -3.64 13.56
C TYR A 258 -2.40 -4.19 12.14
N VAL A 259 -1.57 -3.69 11.23
CA VAL A 259 -1.49 -4.18 9.85
C VAL A 259 -0.02 -4.36 9.46
N LEU A 260 0.30 -5.54 8.92
CA LEU A 260 1.51 -5.78 8.15
C LEU A 260 1.18 -5.51 6.68
N ALA A 261 1.96 -4.65 6.03
CA ALA A 261 1.82 -4.34 4.62
C ALA A 261 3.12 -4.66 3.87
N VAL A 262 3.02 -5.41 2.77
CA VAL A 262 4.08 -5.53 1.77
C VAL A 262 3.95 -4.37 0.80
N LYS A 263 5.04 -3.64 0.61
CA LYS A 263 5.10 -2.39 -0.14
C LYS A 263 5.86 -2.56 -1.44
N ILE A 264 5.52 -1.75 -2.44
CA ILE A 264 6.15 -1.78 -3.77
C ILE A 264 7.65 -1.50 -3.72
N ASN A 265 8.13 -0.84 -2.67
CA ASN A 265 9.55 -0.56 -2.49
C ASN A 265 10.35 -1.77 -1.94
N GLY A 266 9.72 -2.93 -1.81
CA GLY A 266 10.35 -4.15 -1.33
C GLY A 266 10.55 -4.18 0.18
N GLN A 267 9.73 -3.46 0.93
CA GLN A 267 9.72 -3.50 2.40
C GLN A 267 8.41 -4.09 2.90
N ALA A 268 8.47 -4.95 3.91
CA ALA A 268 7.31 -5.31 4.71
C ALA A 268 7.34 -4.52 6.02
N THR A 269 6.26 -3.82 6.37
CA THR A 269 6.19 -2.96 7.57
C THR A 269 4.94 -3.24 8.37
N ILE A 270 5.07 -3.31 9.70
CA ILE A 270 3.95 -3.37 10.64
C ILE A 270 3.65 -1.97 11.14
N TYR A 271 2.42 -1.52 10.94
CA TYR A 271 1.89 -0.25 11.43
C TYR A 271 0.81 -0.50 12.49
N GLY A 272 0.81 0.28 13.56
CA GLY A 272 -0.33 0.33 14.47
C GLY A 272 -0.04 0.94 15.85
N PRO A 273 -1.08 1.03 16.70
CA PRO A 273 -2.43 0.53 16.45
C PRO A 273 -3.22 1.38 15.44
N CYS A 274 -4.41 0.92 15.05
CA CYS A 274 -5.39 1.71 14.29
C CYS A 274 -5.85 2.90 15.14
N ILE A 275 -5.69 4.12 14.62
CA ILE A 275 -5.95 5.37 15.33
C ILE A 275 -7.17 6.13 14.80
N TRP A 276 -7.65 5.76 13.62
CA TRP A 276 -8.81 6.38 12.97
C TRP A 276 -9.38 5.45 11.91
N THR A 277 -10.70 5.52 11.69
CA THR A 277 -11.37 4.75 10.62
C THR A 277 -12.64 5.44 10.13
N THR A 278 -12.95 5.27 8.85
CA THR A 278 -14.20 5.72 8.23
C THR A 278 -15.45 5.08 8.84
N ALA A 279 -15.33 3.88 9.42
CA ALA A 279 -16.46 3.19 10.06
C ALA A 279 -17.00 3.94 11.30
N ALA A 280 -16.18 4.79 11.92
CA ALA A 280 -16.50 5.51 13.14
C ALA A 280 -16.99 6.95 12.90
N GLU A 281 -17.02 7.40 11.65
CA GLU A 281 -17.48 8.73 11.23
C GLU A 281 -18.96 8.76 10.85
#